data_AF-A0A6G7Z1D3-F1
#
_entry.id   AF-A0A6G7Z1D3-F1
#
_cell.length_a   1.000
_cell.length_b   1.000
_cell.length_c   1.000
_cell.angle_alpha   90.00
_cell.angle_beta   90.00
_cell.angle_gamma   90.00
#
_symmetry.space_group_name_H-M   'P 1'
#
loop_
_entity.id
_entity.type
_entity.pdbx_description
1 polymer ?
#
loop_
_entity_poly.entity_id
_entity_poly.type
_entity_poly.pdbx_seq_one_letter_code
_entity_poly.pdbx_strand_id
1 'polypeptide(L)'
;MDESQLAPGELLLRLAALERGQAEPVVVAVDVGEAVPDHARGSIATLALVGGRTVVVPLVVSDAGLEAAVSGALGPVAPRVWTPKRFPKEPITPREKWVELLDDLGGWYEMLGRMRPGLGLAAIRRDVVLRAGAVARVTVTDGRRSAVTEVPLDDGLLVVGLPDDLATSFDALATPDPLDS
;
A
#
# COMPACT_ATOMS: atom_id res chain seq x y z
N MET A 1 -2.69 -15.99 17.09
CA MET A 1 -2.82 -14.89 16.10
C MET A 1 -2.76 -15.59 14.76
N ASP A 2 -3.82 -15.47 13.97
CA ASP A 2 -4.02 -16.29 12.78
C ASP A 2 -3.22 -15.69 11.61
N GLU A 3 -2.43 -16.50 10.89
CA GLU A 3 -1.54 -16.05 9.81
C GLU A 3 -2.29 -15.29 8.68
N SER A 4 -3.60 -15.48 8.58
CA SER A 4 -4.50 -14.83 7.62
C SER A 4 -4.61 -13.31 7.81
N GLN A 5 -4.48 -12.80 9.03
CA GLN A 5 -4.72 -11.38 9.33
C GLN A 5 -3.54 -10.47 8.92
N LEU A 6 -2.34 -11.03 8.76
CA LEU A 6 -1.13 -10.28 8.38
C LEU A 6 -0.89 -10.22 6.87
N ALA A 7 -1.62 -11.03 6.11
CA ALA A 7 -1.35 -11.26 4.70
C ALA A 7 -1.32 -9.98 3.83
N PRO A 8 -2.19 -8.97 4.03
CA PRO A 8 -2.09 -7.72 3.27
C PRO A 8 -0.81 -6.94 3.54
N GLY A 9 -0.40 -6.79 4.81
CA GLY A 9 0.84 -6.11 5.16
C GLY A 9 2.06 -6.84 4.60
N GLU A 10 2.05 -8.17 4.71
CA GLU A 10 3.05 -9.05 4.14
C GLU A 10 3.16 -8.97 2.61
N LEU A 11 2.04 -8.80 1.89
CA LEU A 11 2.04 -8.56 0.46
C LEU A 11 2.68 -7.21 0.11
N LEU A 12 2.36 -6.15 0.85
CA LEU A 12 2.95 -4.82 0.64
C LEU A 12 4.45 -4.81 0.85
N LEU A 13 4.96 -5.49 1.90
CA LEU A 13 6.40 -5.66 2.13
C LEU A 13 7.08 -6.37 0.96
N ARG A 14 6.45 -7.41 0.40
CA ARG A 14 6.97 -8.12 -0.79
C ARG A 14 6.96 -7.24 -2.03
N LEU A 15 5.94 -6.40 -2.20
CA LEU A 15 5.86 -5.44 -3.31
C LEU A 15 6.90 -4.32 -3.15
N ALA A 16 7.15 -3.82 -1.94
CA ALA A 16 8.23 -2.87 -1.66
C ALA A 16 9.59 -3.48 -2.02
N ALA A 17 9.84 -4.72 -1.61
CA ALA A 17 11.06 -5.45 -1.99
C ALA A 17 11.18 -5.66 -3.50
N LEU A 18 10.06 -5.90 -4.20
CA LEU A 18 10.04 -5.98 -5.66
C LEU A 18 10.37 -4.67 -6.33
N GLU A 19 9.65 -3.61 -5.99
CA GLU A 19 9.86 -2.26 -6.52
C GLU A 19 11.30 -1.82 -6.34
N ARG A 20 11.89 -2.08 -5.16
CA ARG A 20 13.27 -1.72 -4.83
C ARG A 20 14.29 -2.33 -5.80
N GLY A 21 14.04 -3.55 -6.30
CA GLY A 21 14.90 -4.24 -7.26
C GLY A 21 14.82 -3.70 -8.69
N GLN A 22 13.76 -2.96 -9.03
CA GLN A 22 13.52 -2.50 -10.40
C GLN A 22 14.27 -1.19 -10.71
N ALA A 23 14.53 -0.94 -11.99
CA ALA A 23 15.04 0.37 -12.41
C ALA A 23 13.94 1.44 -12.41
N GLU A 24 12.73 1.04 -12.81
CA GLU A 24 11.54 1.89 -12.91
C GLU A 24 10.41 1.30 -12.06
N PRO A 25 9.42 2.11 -11.64
CA PRO A 25 8.26 1.61 -10.92
C PRO A 25 7.49 0.57 -11.72
N VAL A 26 6.94 -0.45 -11.06
CA VAL A 26 6.22 -1.55 -11.72
C VAL A 26 4.75 -1.61 -11.30
N VAL A 27 4.48 -1.37 -10.03
CA VAL A 27 3.17 -1.41 -9.38
C VAL A 27 2.70 0.03 -9.21
N VAL A 28 1.47 0.28 -9.68
CA VAL A 28 0.81 1.58 -9.64
C VAL A 28 -0.29 1.58 -8.58
N ALA A 29 -0.98 0.47 -8.38
CA ALA A 29 -1.97 0.35 -7.33
C ALA A 29 -2.02 -1.06 -6.75
N VAL A 30 -2.42 -1.14 -5.49
CA VAL A 30 -2.73 -2.36 -4.77
C VAL A 30 -4.13 -2.18 -4.19
N ASP A 31 -5.05 -3.03 -4.60
CA ASP A 31 -6.39 -3.13 -4.03
C ASP A 31 -6.48 -4.46 -3.30
N VAL A 32 -6.61 -4.43 -1.98
CA VAL A 32 -6.71 -5.63 -1.13
C VAL A 32 -8.17 -6.00 -0.83
N GLY A 33 -9.13 -5.26 -1.40
CA GLY A 33 -10.56 -5.46 -1.18
C GLY A 33 -11.06 -4.92 0.15
N GLU A 34 -12.37 -5.07 0.40
CA GLU A 34 -12.96 -4.76 1.70
C GLU A 34 -12.25 -5.57 2.79
N ALA A 35 -11.92 -4.91 3.90
CA ALA A 35 -11.33 -5.54 5.08
C ALA A 35 -12.34 -6.54 5.66
N VAL A 36 -12.37 -7.75 5.12
CA VAL A 36 -13.07 -8.85 5.75
C VAL A 36 -12.29 -9.15 7.03
N PRO A 37 -12.92 -9.11 8.22
CA PRO A 37 -12.23 -9.23 9.51
C PRO A 37 -11.34 -10.47 9.63
N ASP A 38 -11.65 -11.49 8.83
CA ASP A 38 -10.82 -12.65 8.61
C ASP A 38 -10.65 -12.83 7.11
N HIS A 39 -9.54 -12.33 6.54
CA HIS A 39 -9.14 -12.62 5.17
C HIS A 39 -9.09 -14.14 5.00
N ALA A 40 -10.21 -14.72 4.55
CA ALA A 40 -10.37 -16.16 4.46
C ALA A 40 -9.27 -16.72 3.56
N ARG A 41 -8.86 -17.96 3.82
CA ARG A 41 -7.90 -18.67 2.98
C ARG A 41 -8.37 -18.61 1.52
N GLY A 42 -7.59 -17.98 0.65
CA GLY A 42 -7.97 -17.70 -0.74
C GLY A 42 -8.36 -16.25 -1.06
N SER A 43 -8.27 -15.34 -0.09
CA SER A 43 -8.39 -13.90 -0.32
C SER A 43 -7.32 -13.40 -1.30
N ILE A 44 -7.70 -12.45 -2.14
CA ILE A 44 -6.90 -11.95 -3.26
C ILE A 44 -6.71 -10.44 -3.17
N ALA A 45 -5.59 -9.96 -3.71
CA ALA A 45 -5.39 -8.56 -4.06
C ALA A 45 -5.35 -8.41 -5.58
N THR A 46 -5.81 -7.25 -6.04
CA THR A 46 -5.66 -6.80 -7.42
C THR A 46 -4.53 -5.78 -7.49
N LEU A 47 -3.53 -6.07 -8.32
CA LEU A 47 -2.39 -5.19 -8.59
C LEU A 47 -2.61 -4.50 -9.93
N ALA A 48 -2.65 -3.18 -9.94
CA ALA A 48 -2.51 -2.41 -11.17
C ALA A 48 -1.02 -2.16 -11.42
N LEU A 49 -0.57 -2.50 -12.62
CA LEU A 49 0.81 -2.39 -13.04
C LEU A 49 0.98 -1.27 -14.07
N VAL A 50 2.22 -0.84 -14.27
CA VAL A 50 2.57 0.12 -15.33
C VAL A 50 2.12 -0.39 -16.70
N GLY A 51 1.78 0.55 -17.59
CA GLY A 51 1.22 0.21 -18.91
C GLY A 51 -0.22 -0.29 -18.88
N GLY A 52 -0.93 -0.13 -17.75
CA GLY A 52 -2.36 -0.42 -17.63
C GLY A 52 -2.69 -1.92 -17.52
N ARG A 53 -1.71 -2.74 -17.15
CA ARG A 53 -1.92 -4.18 -16.90
C ARG A 53 -2.44 -4.42 -15.49
N THR A 54 -3.13 -5.53 -15.30
CA THR A 54 -3.66 -5.91 -13.99
C THR A 54 -3.34 -7.37 -13.72
N VAL A 55 -2.96 -7.66 -12.48
CA VAL A 55 -2.69 -9.03 -11.99
C VAL A 55 -3.46 -9.25 -10.71
N VAL A 56 -4.06 -10.42 -10.57
CA VAL A 56 -4.71 -10.84 -9.32
C VAL A 56 -3.78 -11.84 -8.64
N VAL A 57 -3.45 -11.58 -7.38
CA VAL A 57 -2.58 -12.44 -6.57
C VAL A 57 -3.27 -12.83 -5.27
N PRO A 58 -3.04 -14.04 -4.74
CA PRO A 58 -3.41 -14.34 -3.37
C PRO A 58 -2.75 -13.36 -2.40
N LEU A 59 -3.43 -12.98 -1.31
CA LEU A 59 -2.80 -12.17 -0.26
C LEU A 59 -1.60 -12.90 0.35
N VAL A 60 -1.75 -14.21 0.59
CA VAL A 60 -0.64 -15.09 0.96
C VAL A 60 0.01 -15.64 -0.31
N VAL A 61 1.01 -14.93 -0.82
CA VAL A 61 1.76 -15.30 -2.02
C VAL A 61 3.22 -15.51 -1.69
N SER A 62 3.82 -16.54 -2.28
CA SER A 62 5.25 -16.73 -2.17
C SER A 62 5.99 -15.70 -3.01
N ASP A 63 7.18 -15.39 -2.55
CA ASP A 63 8.23 -14.66 -3.24
C ASP A 63 8.32 -14.93 -4.75
N ALA A 64 8.55 -16.20 -5.13
CA ALA A 64 8.63 -16.61 -6.53
C ALA A 64 7.27 -16.52 -7.26
N GLY A 65 6.16 -16.76 -6.54
CA GLY A 65 4.82 -16.64 -7.10
C GLY A 65 4.47 -15.21 -7.50
N LEU A 66 4.83 -14.23 -6.66
CA LEU A 66 4.62 -12.82 -6.94
C LEU A 66 5.47 -12.37 -8.14
N GLU A 67 6.76 -12.72 -8.15
CA GLU A 67 7.66 -12.41 -9.28
C GLU A 67 7.16 -13.01 -10.59
N ALA A 68 6.69 -14.26 -10.57
CA ALA A 68 6.14 -14.93 -11.75
C ALA A 68 4.86 -14.23 -12.24
N ALA A 69 3.97 -13.85 -11.33
CA ALA A 69 2.72 -13.17 -11.67
C ALA A 69 2.96 -11.81 -12.33
N VAL A 70 3.86 -11.00 -11.76
CA VAL A 70 4.23 -9.69 -12.34
C VAL A 70 5.00 -9.87 -13.64
N SER A 71 5.95 -10.81 -13.69
CA SER A 71 6.73 -11.07 -14.91
C SER A 71 5.87 -11.58 -16.06
N GLY A 72 4.84 -12.37 -15.76
CA GLY A 72 3.88 -12.83 -16.77
C GLY A 72 3.09 -11.69 -17.42
N ALA A 73 2.90 -10.57 -16.72
CA ALA A 73 2.14 -9.42 -17.22
C ALA A 73 3.00 -8.37 -17.94
N LEU A 74 4.25 -8.17 -17.50
CA LEU A 74 5.14 -7.10 -18.00
C LEU A 74 6.38 -7.59 -18.73
N GLY A 75 6.64 -8.89 -18.75
CA GLY A 75 7.94 -9.45 -19.11
C GLY A 75 8.88 -9.53 -17.90
N PRO A 76 10.12 -10.01 -18.09
CA PRO A 76 11.03 -10.30 -16.98
C PRO A 76 11.27 -9.09 -16.06
N VAL A 77 11.05 -9.27 -14.75
CA VAL A 77 11.39 -8.28 -13.72
C VAL A 77 12.74 -8.60 -13.07
N ALA A 78 13.39 -7.59 -12.52
CA ALA A 78 14.61 -7.79 -11.74
C ALA A 78 14.30 -8.50 -10.41
N PRO A 79 15.28 -9.21 -9.83
CA PRO A 79 15.13 -9.84 -8.51
C PRO A 79 14.77 -8.82 -7.42
N ARG A 80 14.01 -9.26 -6.42
CA ARG A 80 13.61 -8.44 -5.28
C ARG A 80 14.80 -8.10 -4.38
N VAL A 81 14.70 -6.96 -3.70
CA VAL A 81 15.68 -6.47 -2.73
C VAL A 81 14.97 -6.18 -1.42
N TRP A 82 15.09 -7.07 -0.45
CA TRP A 82 14.44 -6.93 0.86
C TRP A 82 14.99 -5.77 1.69
N THR A 83 16.31 -5.58 1.67
CA THR A 83 16.96 -4.50 2.41
C THR A 83 17.80 -3.69 1.44
N PRO A 84 17.58 -2.37 1.33
CA PRO A 84 18.42 -1.54 0.48
C PRO A 84 19.87 -1.55 1.00
N LYS A 85 20.84 -1.47 0.09
CA LYS A 85 22.26 -1.31 0.48
C LYS A 85 22.51 0.00 1.24
N ARG A 86 21.68 1.01 0.98
CA ARG A 86 21.66 2.30 1.66
C ARG A 86 20.22 2.76 1.76
N PHE A 87 19.77 3.09 2.96
CA PHE A 87 18.48 3.75 3.13
C PHE A 87 18.50 5.12 2.42
N PRO A 88 17.39 5.52 1.78
CA PRO A 88 17.30 6.80 1.10
C PRO A 88 17.52 7.93 2.11
N LYS A 89 18.14 9.02 1.65
CA LYS A 89 18.32 10.25 2.42
C LYS A 89 17.64 11.38 1.67
N GLU A 90 16.99 12.27 2.41
CA GLU A 90 16.35 13.43 1.81
C GLU A 90 17.40 14.32 1.11
N PRO A 91 17.07 14.86 -0.08
CA PRO A 91 15.81 14.70 -0.79
C PRO A 91 15.65 13.31 -1.44
N ILE A 92 14.50 12.67 -1.26
CA ILE A 92 14.19 11.36 -1.86
C ILE A 92 13.42 11.53 -3.18
N THR A 93 13.61 10.62 -4.12
CA THR A 93 12.87 10.62 -5.39
C THR A 93 11.43 10.12 -5.21
N PRO A 94 10.50 10.46 -6.12
CA PRO A 94 9.13 9.91 -6.08
C PRO A 94 9.05 8.39 -6.12
N ARG A 95 10.04 7.75 -6.75
CA ARG A 95 10.15 6.29 -6.75
C ARG A 95 10.57 5.77 -5.39
N GLU A 96 11.61 6.35 -4.79
CA GLU A 96 12.04 5.96 -3.44
C GLU A 96 10.90 6.17 -2.43
N LYS A 97 10.20 7.31 -2.50
CA LYS A 97 9.05 7.58 -1.63
C LYS A 97 7.92 6.57 -1.81
N TRP A 98 7.63 6.14 -3.04
CA TRP A 98 6.66 5.08 -3.31
C TRP A 98 7.07 3.74 -2.69
N VAL A 99 8.35 3.37 -2.79
CA VAL A 99 8.89 2.14 -2.18
C VAL A 99 8.77 2.19 -0.67
N GLU A 100 9.22 3.27 -0.05
CA GLU A 100 9.16 3.43 1.41
C GLU A 100 7.71 3.45 1.91
N LEU A 101 6.78 4.07 1.17
CA LEU A 101 5.36 4.05 1.52
C LEU A 101 4.75 2.65 1.52
N LEU A 102 5.13 1.79 0.56
CA LEU A 102 4.71 0.38 0.55
C LEU A 102 5.33 -0.41 1.72
N ASP A 103 6.62 -0.16 2.00
CA ASP A 103 7.36 -0.80 3.09
C ASP A 103 6.75 -0.44 4.44
N ASP A 104 6.52 0.85 4.66
CA ASP A 104 5.85 1.40 5.84
C ASP A 104 4.45 0.81 5.97
N LEU A 105 3.56 0.99 5.00
CA LEU A 105 2.19 0.48 5.13
C LEU A 105 2.15 -1.03 5.38
N GLY A 106 3.10 -1.78 4.81
CA GLY A 106 3.29 -3.19 5.08
C GLY A 106 3.65 -3.48 6.54
N GLY A 107 4.64 -2.77 7.08
CA GLY A 107 5.10 -2.91 8.47
C GLY A 107 4.10 -2.39 9.51
N TRP A 108 3.34 -1.35 9.18
CA TRP A 108 2.35 -0.71 10.07
C TRP A 108 0.97 -1.35 10.00
N TYR A 109 0.72 -2.32 9.11
CA TYR A 109 -0.60 -2.92 8.91
C TYR A 109 -1.22 -3.45 10.21
N GLU A 110 -0.42 -4.10 11.07
CA GLU A 110 -0.87 -4.55 12.39
C GLU A 110 -1.30 -3.41 13.32
N MET A 111 -0.62 -2.27 13.24
CA MET A 111 -0.85 -1.16 14.15
C MET A 111 -2.16 -0.44 13.85
N LEU A 112 -2.58 -0.38 12.58
CA LEU A 112 -3.86 0.20 12.18
C LEU A 112 -5.04 -0.46 12.91
N GLY A 113 -5.07 -1.80 12.92
CA GLY A 113 -6.11 -2.56 13.63
C GLY A 113 -6.05 -2.43 15.15
N ARG A 114 -4.88 -2.13 15.72
CA ARG A 114 -4.71 -1.85 17.17
C ARG A 114 -5.15 -0.44 17.54
N MET A 115 -4.89 0.55 16.69
CA MET A 115 -5.33 1.94 16.89
C MET A 115 -6.85 2.06 16.82
N ARG A 116 -7.47 1.36 15.86
CA ARG A 116 -8.93 1.27 15.76
C ARG A 116 -9.36 -0.15 15.36
N PRO A 117 -10.11 -0.86 16.21
CA PRO A 117 -10.59 -2.20 15.89
C PRO A 117 -11.38 -2.21 14.57
N GLY A 118 -10.98 -3.10 13.65
CA GLY A 118 -11.61 -3.27 12.35
C GLY A 118 -11.11 -2.32 11.26
N LEU A 119 -10.27 -1.33 11.58
CA LEU A 119 -9.65 -0.47 10.57
C LEU A 119 -8.53 -1.22 9.84
N GLY A 120 -8.62 -1.29 8.51
CA GLY A 120 -7.61 -1.89 7.65
C GLY A 120 -7.34 -1.05 6.42
N LEU A 121 -6.21 -1.33 5.75
CA LEU A 121 -5.96 -0.81 4.41
C LEU A 121 -6.93 -1.49 3.43
N ALA A 122 -7.58 -0.69 2.58
CA ALA A 122 -8.40 -1.17 1.47
C ALA A 122 -7.63 -1.10 0.15
N ALA A 123 -6.95 0.03 -0.09
CA ALA A 123 -6.19 0.24 -1.31
C ALA A 123 -5.10 1.28 -1.14
N ILE A 124 -4.06 1.19 -1.97
CA ILE A 124 -3.11 2.28 -2.21
C ILE A 124 -2.91 2.44 -3.71
N ARG A 125 -2.94 3.68 -4.20
CA ARG A 125 -2.73 4.00 -5.61
C ARG A 125 -1.78 5.18 -5.77
N ARG A 126 -0.80 5.04 -6.65
CA ARG A 126 0.03 6.13 -7.15
C ARG A 126 -0.61 6.77 -8.38
N ASP A 127 -0.93 8.04 -8.27
CA ASP A 127 -1.34 8.90 -9.37
C ASP A 127 -0.15 9.75 -9.83
N VAL A 128 0.34 9.49 -11.04
CA VAL A 128 1.30 10.37 -11.70
C VAL A 128 0.52 11.25 -12.67
N VAL A 129 0.03 12.39 -12.18
CA VAL A 129 -0.55 13.41 -13.06
C VAL A 129 0.59 14.33 -13.49
N LEU A 130 0.92 14.32 -14.79
CA LEU A 130 2.03 15.09 -15.39
C LEU A 130 2.03 16.60 -15.09
N ARG A 131 0.99 17.15 -14.46
CA ARG A 131 0.82 18.58 -14.16
C ARG A 131 0.52 18.93 -12.70
N ALA A 132 0.06 17.97 -11.87
CA ALA A 132 -0.39 18.24 -10.50
C ALA A 132 0.54 17.65 -9.43
N GLY A 133 1.71 17.17 -9.86
CA GLY A 133 2.63 16.41 -9.03
C GLY A 133 2.25 14.94 -8.93
N ALA A 134 3.21 14.13 -8.48
CA ALA A 134 2.99 12.72 -8.20
C ALA A 134 2.39 12.58 -6.79
N VAL A 135 1.28 11.86 -6.64
CA VAL A 135 0.59 11.67 -5.35
C VAL A 135 0.29 10.18 -5.17
N ALA A 136 0.39 9.68 -3.94
CA ALA A 136 -0.17 8.40 -3.54
C ALA A 136 -1.46 8.63 -2.74
N ARG A 137 -2.51 7.89 -3.08
CA ARG A 137 -3.78 7.87 -2.36
C ARG A 137 -3.88 6.58 -1.57
N VAL A 138 -3.96 6.70 -0.26
CA VAL A 138 -4.08 5.59 0.67
C VAL A 138 -5.52 5.56 1.16
N THR A 139 -6.21 4.44 0.96
CA THR A 139 -7.61 4.24 1.37
C THR A 139 -7.67 3.24 2.51
N VAL A 140 -8.28 3.63 3.62
CA VAL A 140 -8.54 2.77 4.77
C VAL A 140 -10.04 2.60 4.99
N THR A 141 -10.45 1.47 5.55
CA THR A 141 -11.86 1.11 5.74
C THR A 141 -12.07 0.32 7.04
N ASP A 142 -13.25 0.49 7.66
CA ASP A 142 -13.76 -0.40 8.72
C ASP A 142 -14.82 -1.39 8.20
N GLY A 143 -14.98 -1.48 6.87
CA GLY A 143 -16.03 -2.25 6.20
C GLY A 143 -17.37 -1.53 6.11
N ARG A 144 -17.55 -0.37 6.76
CA ARG A 144 -18.76 0.47 6.66
C ARG A 144 -18.46 1.85 6.09
N ARG A 145 -17.30 2.41 6.41
CA ARG A 145 -16.85 3.74 6.00
C ARG A 145 -15.45 3.65 5.47
N SER A 146 -15.07 4.62 4.65
CA SER A 146 -13.71 4.71 4.10
C SER A 146 -13.18 6.13 4.17
N ALA A 147 -11.89 6.26 4.48
CA ALA A 147 -11.16 7.52 4.40
C ALA A 147 -10.05 7.40 3.35
N VAL A 148 -9.70 8.53 2.73
CA VAL A 148 -8.59 8.63 1.78
C VAL A 148 -7.62 9.70 2.29
N THR A 149 -6.35 9.34 2.35
CA THR A 149 -5.24 10.25 2.65
C THR A 149 -4.36 10.37 1.41
N GLU A 150 -4.04 11.61 1.02
CA GLU A 150 -3.14 11.91 -0.09
C GLU A 150 -1.73 12.18 0.43
N VAL A 151 -0.74 11.48 -0.12
CA VAL A 151 0.68 11.61 0.21
C VAL A 151 1.41 12.13 -1.02
N PRO A 152 1.95 13.36 -1.01
CA PRO A 152 2.78 13.86 -2.10
C PRO A 152 4.01 12.96 -2.28
N LEU A 153 4.31 12.56 -3.51
CA LEU A 153 5.46 11.72 -3.83
C LEU A 153 6.69 12.53 -4.24
N ASP A 154 6.50 13.78 -4.66
CA ASP A 154 7.54 14.61 -5.29
C ASP A 154 8.01 15.80 -4.45
N ASP A 155 7.64 15.86 -3.17
CA ASP A 155 8.09 16.88 -2.21
C ASP A 155 9.54 16.67 -1.71
N GLY A 156 10.15 15.52 -2.02
CA GLY A 156 11.50 15.17 -1.60
C GLY A 156 11.63 14.70 -0.16
N LEU A 157 10.53 14.52 0.58
CA LEU A 157 10.53 14.22 2.01
C LEU A 157 10.13 12.76 2.28
N LEU A 158 10.66 12.17 3.34
CA LEU A 158 10.17 10.89 3.85
C LEU A 158 8.76 11.02 4.42
N VAL A 159 8.02 9.93 4.41
CA VAL A 159 6.70 9.86 5.06
C VAL A 159 6.92 9.57 6.54
N VAL A 160 6.41 10.43 7.42
CA VAL A 160 6.51 10.27 8.88
C VAL A 160 5.12 10.48 9.47
N GLY A 161 4.69 9.61 10.39
CA GLY A 161 3.41 9.76 11.09
C GLY A 161 2.17 9.36 10.30
N LEU A 162 2.32 8.76 9.11
CA LEU A 162 1.18 8.33 8.29
C LEU A 162 0.14 7.47 9.03
N PRO A 163 0.51 6.52 9.93
CA PRO A 163 -0.48 5.77 10.68
C PRO A 163 -1.39 6.66 11.55
N ASP A 164 -0.81 7.66 12.21
CA ASP A 164 -1.55 8.63 13.05
C ASP A 164 -2.43 9.53 12.17
N ASP A 165 -1.93 9.96 11.01
CA ASP A 165 -2.69 10.76 10.04
C ASP A 165 -3.88 9.99 9.47
N LEU A 166 -3.69 8.70 9.17
CA LEU A 166 -4.76 7.81 8.70
C LEU A 166 -5.82 7.60 9.78
N ALA A 167 -5.41 7.33 11.03
CA ALA A 167 -6.32 7.16 12.15
C ALA A 167 -7.12 8.46 12.41
N THR A 168 -6.44 9.60 12.43
CA THR A 168 -7.05 10.93 12.62
C THR A 168 -8.04 11.27 11.51
N SER A 169 -7.65 11.06 10.25
CA SER A 169 -8.52 11.29 9.09
C SER A 169 -9.76 10.40 9.13
N PHE A 170 -9.61 9.16 9.57
CA PHE A 170 -10.70 8.21 9.70
C PHE A 170 -11.63 8.54 10.89
N ASP A 171 -11.11 9.09 11.98
CA ASP A 171 -11.90 9.56 13.13
C ASP A 171 -12.71 10.82 12.85
N ALA A 172 -12.18 11.72 12.01
CA ALA A 172 -12.92 12.90 11.57
C ALA A 172 -14.21 12.55 10.79
N LEU A 173 -14.29 11.35 10.19
CA LEU A 173 -15.51 10.84 9.55
C LEU A 173 -16.60 10.40 10.54
N ALA A 174 -16.29 10.31 11.84
CA ALA A 174 -17.20 9.82 12.88
C ALA A 174 -17.95 10.93 13.63
N THR A 175 -17.63 12.20 13.39
CA THR A 175 -18.29 13.31 14.09
C THR A 175 -19.54 13.72 13.31
N PRO A 176 -20.77 13.43 13.79
CA PRO A 176 -21.93 14.15 13.29
C PRO A 176 -21.73 15.64 13.58
N ASP A 177 -22.10 16.48 12.62
CA ASP A 177 -22.04 17.93 12.76
C ASP A 177 -22.89 18.33 13.99
N PRO A 178 -22.37 19.11 14.96
CA PRO A 178 -23.14 19.52 16.14
C PRO A 178 -24.36 20.41 15.82
N LEU A 179 -24.64 20.67 14.55
CA LEU A 179 -25.81 21.40 14.07
C LEU A 179 -27.01 20.51 13.69
N ASP A 180 -26.88 19.18 13.76
CA ASP A 180 -27.97 18.23 13.49
C ASP A 180 -28.67 17.69 14.77
N SER A 181 -28.68 18.47 15.87
CA SER A 181 -29.42 18.15 17.12
C SER A 181 -30.45 19.22 17.48
#